data_AF-A0A8H3U947-F1
#
_entry.id   AF-A0A8H3U947-F1
#
_cell.length_a   1.000
_cell.length_b   1.000
_cell.length_c   1.000
_cell.angle_alpha   90.00
_cell.angle_beta   90.00
_cell.angle_gamma   90.00
#
_symmetry.space_group_name_H-M   'P 1'
#
loop_
_entity.id
_entity.type
_entity.pdbx_description
1 polymer ?
#
loop_
_entity_poly.entity_id
_entity_poly.type
_entity_poly.pdbx_seq_one_letter_code
_entity_poly.pdbx_strand_id
1 'polypeptide(L)'
;MRNESVESDSQHDEVRVDVVQVVQLTTRLWERIERDATDTGADVAFTKLAHEHFEQHKRPLRIAVDALIWVHELKEACKDAKKYSGDNHPARTFFYKAKNTIRHNIDLVFVFDGPGKPYIKRGTTAVHHGVDPVVREVQAGLEILGIPWHQAPGEGEAECVALEKYGIVDAVYTKDGDAFVFGAKTIFRPSTRKDSPPTHVRVYKATQIQDAHISLQDATLVAMMSGSDYSKGIAQCGPDTAWLASKQKFHSLGKILYNLNAKNAKSINDWKTCLQEILRSSGSRLKVPNDFPNLLIRDYYKFPTVSSKVELRDLEHRLWIPKKPDMHNFWRFANKNLDWHGRNFAKRSIYLFGPLLLTRWLQGIAEKEGKPEEETRKIIIGIKSRREHKSADGIPQLNIQYRPAALTAFSTLGEPENPDYDERYKEKDEFDQTEWMPQSLVATTLPSLYADFNIGYGKKRKATRSNSVSNAKRAKLTPDTPPPAEASLSTSIIK
;
A
#
# COMPACT_ATOMS: atom_id res chain seq x y z
N MET A 1 -6.15 71.74 -6.06
CA MET A 1 -6.95 70.54 -5.72
C MET A 1 -7.04 69.71 -7.01
N ARG A 2 -6.04 68.84 -7.26
CA ARG A 2 -6.14 67.36 -7.38
C ARG A 2 -7.06 66.94 -8.55
N ASN A 3 -6.59 67.01 -9.79
CA ASN A 3 -5.73 66.08 -10.56
C ASN A 3 -6.26 64.66 -10.72
N GLU A 4 -6.41 64.34 -12.01
CA GLU A 4 -7.03 63.20 -12.66
C GLU A 4 -6.26 61.89 -12.47
N SER A 5 -7.03 60.81 -12.52
CA SER A 5 -6.69 59.40 -12.46
C SER A 5 -5.85 58.94 -13.66
N VAL A 6 -4.66 58.42 -13.38
CA VAL A 6 -3.89 57.56 -14.29
C VAL A 6 -3.93 56.15 -13.70
N GLU A 7 -4.71 55.27 -14.30
CA GLU A 7 -4.59 53.82 -14.14
C GLU A 7 -3.29 53.38 -14.82
N SER A 8 -2.40 52.76 -14.06
CA SER A 8 -1.25 52.04 -14.60
C SER A 8 -1.51 50.56 -14.48
N ASP A 9 -1.91 49.96 -15.61
CA ASP A 9 -1.90 48.53 -15.85
C ASP A 9 -0.45 48.01 -15.73
N SER A 10 -0.18 47.26 -14.68
CA SER A 10 0.96 46.34 -14.64
C SER A 10 0.42 44.93 -14.45
N GLN A 11 0.10 44.30 -15.58
CA GLN A 11 -0.10 42.86 -15.67
C GLN A 11 1.21 42.16 -15.25
N HIS A 12 1.28 41.73 -14.00
CA HIS A 12 2.11 40.59 -13.66
C HIS A 12 1.39 39.33 -14.17
N ASP A 13 1.76 38.91 -15.37
CA ASP A 13 1.49 37.56 -15.87
C ASP A 13 2.25 36.56 -14.99
N GLU A 14 1.63 36.20 -13.87
CA GLU A 14 2.02 35.07 -13.05
C GLU A 14 1.71 33.83 -13.87
N VAL A 15 2.73 33.27 -14.52
CA VAL A 15 2.66 32.00 -15.24
C VAL A 15 2.19 30.93 -14.26
N ARG A 16 0.88 30.66 -14.26
CA ARG A 16 0.27 29.48 -13.67
C ARG A 16 0.86 28.26 -14.36
N VAL A 17 1.94 27.74 -13.80
CA VAL A 17 2.38 26.38 -14.08
C VAL A 17 1.35 25.47 -13.42
N ASP A 18 0.43 24.93 -14.20
CA ASP A 18 -0.51 23.91 -13.75
C ASP A 18 0.27 22.78 -13.06
N VAL A 19 0.05 22.64 -11.74
CA VAL A 19 0.66 21.62 -10.87
C VAL A 19 0.34 20.19 -11.37
N VAL A 20 -0.65 20.05 -12.26
CA VAL A 20 -1.05 18.79 -12.91
C VAL A 20 0.02 18.26 -13.88
N GLN A 21 0.90 19.10 -14.45
CA GLN A 21 1.99 18.63 -15.32
C GLN A 21 3.20 18.06 -14.57
N VAL A 22 3.27 18.24 -13.24
CA VAL A 22 4.49 17.97 -12.45
C VAL A 22 4.55 16.51 -11.92
N VAL A 23 3.57 15.67 -12.25
CA VAL A 23 3.44 14.26 -11.77
C VAL A 23 3.75 13.21 -12.87
N GLN A 24 4.24 13.61 -14.05
CA GLN A 24 4.07 12.80 -15.27
C GLN A 24 5.31 12.22 -15.98
N LEU A 25 6.53 12.25 -15.42
CA LEU A 25 7.71 11.77 -16.18
C LEU A 25 8.19 10.35 -15.84
N THR A 26 8.26 9.94 -14.58
CA THR A 26 8.63 8.54 -14.20
C THR A 26 7.44 7.58 -14.23
N THR A 27 6.21 8.10 -14.07
CA THR A 27 4.94 7.40 -14.31
C THR A 27 4.90 6.74 -15.69
N ARG A 28 5.53 7.36 -16.69
CA ARG A 28 5.54 6.87 -18.08
C ARG A 28 6.48 5.70 -18.35
N LEU A 29 7.59 5.57 -17.60
CA LEU A 29 8.43 4.37 -17.66
C LEU A 29 7.61 3.15 -17.22
N TRP A 30 6.86 3.31 -16.14
CA TRP A 30 6.05 2.23 -15.61
C TRP A 30 4.84 1.91 -16.48
N GLU A 31 4.15 2.91 -17.03
CA GLU A 31 3.11 2.70 -18.04
C GLU A 31 3.65 1.88 -19.23
N ARG A 32 4.90 2.12 -19.63
CA ARG A 32 5.52 1.37 -20.72
C ARG A 32 5.89 -0.06 -20.30
N ILE A 33 6.39 -0.25 -19.08
CA ILE A 33 6.58 -1.58 -18.50
C ILE A 33 5.24 -2.32 -18.51
N GLU A 34 4.18 -1.78 -17.93
CA GLU A 34 2.85 -2.42 -17.89
C GLU A 34 2.27 -2.74 -19.27
N ARG A 35 2.48 -1.85 -20.26
CA ARG A 35 1.94 -2.02 -21.61
C ARG A 35 2.63 -3.16 -22.38
N ASP A 36 3.95 -3.20 -22.33
CA ASP A 36 4.71 -4.22 -23.06
C ASP A 36 4.75 -5.55 -22.27
N ALA A 37 4.41 -5.51 -20.99
CA ALA A 37 4.50 -6.60 -20.03
C ALA A 37 3.14 -6.99 -19.44
N THR A 38 2.17 -7.28 -20.31
CA THR A 38 0.76 -7.57 -19.97
C THR A 38 0.59 -8.67 -18.92
N ASP A 39 1.57 -9.55 -18.75
CA ASP A 39 1.55 -10.67 -17.81
C ASP A 39 2.42 -10.44 -16.55
N THR A 40 3.08 -9.29 -16.40
CA THR A 40 4.10 -9.07 -15.33
C THR A 40 3.58 -8.48 -14.03
N GLY A 41 2.27 -8.33 -13.88
CA GLY A 41 1.66 -7.85 -12.65
C GLY A 41 0.34 -8.55 -12.39
N ALA A 42 0.26 -9.29 -11.28
CA ALA A 42 -1.00 -9.86 -10.82
C ALA A 42 -1.58 -9.01 -9.71
N ASP A 43 -2.88 -8.71 -9.79
CA ASP A 43 -3.63 -8.23 -8.62
C ASP A 43 -3.84 -9.41 -7.68
N VAL A 44 -3.26 -9.33 -6.49
CA VAL A 44 -3.32 -10.37 -5.47
C VAL A 44 -3.83 -9.79 -4.17
N ALA A 45 -4.68 -10.51 -3.45
CA ALA A 45 -5.18 -10.08 -2.16
C ALA A 45 -4.03 -10.01 -1.13
N PHE A 46 -4.01 -8.96 -0.30
CA PHE A 46 -3.07 -8.85 0.83
C PHE A 46 -3.11 -10.08 1.75
N THR A 47 -4.31 -10.63 1.98
CA THR A 47 -4.50 -11.85 2.77
C THR A 47 -3.71 -13.03 2.19
N LYS A 48 -3.68 -13.17 0.86
CA LYS A 48 -2.98 -14.27 0.19
C LYS A 48 -1.48 -14.11 0.28
N LEU A 49 -0.97 -12.92 -0.04
CA LEU A 49 0.46 -12.62 0.07
C LEU A 49 0.98 -12.85 1.50
N ALA A 50 0.26 -12.34 2.50
CA ALA A 50 0.63 -12.51 3.90
C ALA A 50 0.52 -13.96 4.37
N HIS A 51 -0.50 -14.69 3.93
CA HIS A 51 -0.68 -16.11 4.25
C HIS A 51 0.45 -16.97 3.68
N GLU A 52 0.72 -16.87 2.38
CA GLU A 52 1.78 -17.63 1.70
C GLU A 52 3.16 -17.32 2.30
N HIS A 53 3.43 -16.04 2.55
CA HIS A 53 4.67 -15.63 3.21
C HIS A 53 4.80 -16.22 4.61
N PHE A 54 3.74 -16.14 5.43
CA PHE A 54 3.74 -16.68 6.79
C PHE A 54 3.88 -18.20 6.81
N GLU A 55 3.28 -18.92 5.87
CA GLU A 55 3.44 -20.38 5.76
C GLU A 55 4.90 -20.77 5.49
N GLN A 56 5.59 -20.01 4.63
CA GLN A 56 6.97 -20.27 4.23
C GLN A 56 8.00 -19.83 5.29
N HIS A 57 7.83 -18.62 5.85
CA HIS A 57 8.87 -17.97 6.68
C HIS A 57 8.55 -17.95 8.17
N LYS A 58 7.33 -18.37 8.56
CA LYS A 58 6.84 -18.35 9.96
C LYS A 58 6.89 -16.98 10.65
N ARG A 59 6.91 -15.90 9.86
CA ARG A 59 6.82 -14.52 10.34
C ARG A 59 5.92 -13.68 9.42
N PRO A 60 5.39 -12.54 9.89
CA PRO A 60 4.60 -11.63 9.08
C PRO A 60 5.36 -11.17 7.82
N LEU A 61 4.60 -10.84 6.78
CA LEU A 61 5.13 -10.19 5.58
C LEU A 61 5.49 -8.74 5.93
N ARG A 62 6.73 -8.33 5.68
CA ARG A 62 7.23 -6.99 5.98
C ARG A 62 7.28 -6.14 4.72
N ILE A 63 6.70 -4.95 4.77
CA ILE A 63 6.61 -4.05 3.61
C ILE A 63 7.12 -2.66 3.99
N ALA A 64 8.07 -2.14 3.21
CA ALA A 64 8.43 -0.73 3.28
C ALA A 64 7.48 0.09 2.42
N VAL A 65 6.90 1.15 2.98
CA VAL A 65 5.97 2.04 2.28
C VAL A 65 6.61 3.41 2.16
N ASP A 66 6.68 3.96 0.95
CA ASP A 66 6.95 5.38 0.77
C ASP A 66 5.76 6.17 1.34
N ALA A 67 6.01 6.82 2.49
CA ALA A 67 4.97 7.48 3.25
C ALA A 67 4.44 8.74 2.55
N LEU A 68 5.28 9.44 1.79
CA LEU A 68 4.87 10.69 1.15
C LEU A 68 3.89 10.45 0.01
N ILE A 69 3.98 9.31 -0.69
CA ILE A 69 3.00 8.92 -1.69
C ILE A 69 1.60 8.85 -1.08
N TRP A 70 1.47 8.21 0.08
CA TRP A 70 0.19 8.12 0.78
C TRP A 70 -0.28 9.48 1.31
N VAL A 71 0.61 10.25 1.92
CA VAL A 71 0.26 11.58 2.45
C VAL A 71 -0.24 12.50 1.32
N HIS A 72 0.47 12.56 0.19
CA HIS A 72 0.08 13.39 -0.95
C HIS A 72 -1.25 12.94 -1.55
N GLU A 73 -1.42 11.63 -1.80
CA GLU A 73 -2.68 11.06 -2.32
C GLU A 73 -3.88 11.45 -1.43
N LEU A 74 -3.71 11.30 -0.11
CA LEU A 74 -4.77 11.60 0.85
C LEU A 74 -5.04 13.09 0.98
N LYS A 75 -4.00 13.93 0.91
CA LYS A 75 -4.18 15.39 0.88
C LYS A 75 -4.99 15.82 -0.34
N GLU A 76 -4.68 15.31 -1.53
CA GLU A 76 -5.45 15.61 -2.74
C GLU A 76 -6.91 15.14 -2.61
N ALA A 77 -7.14 13.90 -2.17
CA ALA A 77 -8.50 13.39 -1.98
C ALA A 77 -9.32 14.20 -0.94
N CYS A 78 -8.66 14.72 0.09
CA CYS A 78 -9.30 15.54 1.11
C CYS A 78 -9.57 16.99 0.67
N LYS A 79 -8.90 17.52 -0.36
CA LYS A 79 -9.21 18.86 -0.91
C LYS A 79 -10.63 18.89 -1.47
N ASP A 80 -11.00 17.86 -2.22
CA ASP A 80 -12.32 17.73 -2.83
C ASP A 80 -13.40 17.40 -1.80
N ALA A 81 -13.05 16.69 -0.72
CA ALA A 81 -13.99 16.32 0.35
C ALA A 81 -14.60 17.54 1.07
N LYS A 82 -13.86 18.66 1.18
CA LYS A 82 -14.38 19.91 1.74
C LYS A 82 -15.60 20.46 0.98
N LYS A 83 -15.77 20.08 -0.29
CA LYS A 83 -16.89 20.50 -1.15
C LYS A 83 -18.18 19.71 -0.93
N TYR A 84 -18.11 18.50 -0.36
CA TYR A 84 -19.21 17.54 -0.31
C TYR A 84 -19.68 17.16 1.11
N SER A 85 -19.30 17.96 2.11
CA SER A 85 -19.52 17.77 3.56
C SER A 85 -18.61 16.73 4.24
N GLY A 86 -17.90 17.15 5.29
CA GLY A 86 -17.31 16.28 6.30
C GLY A 86 -15.81 16.46 6.57
N ASP A 87 -15.47 16.42 7.87
CA ASP A 87 -14.16 16.55 8.54
C ASP A 87 -13.09 15.54 8.09
N ASN A 88 -12.83 15.36 6.79
CA ASN A 88 -11.86 14.41 6.30
C ASN A 88 -10.42 14.92 6.47
N HIS A 89 -9.82 14.57 7.61
CA HIS A 89 -8.41 14.82 7.89
C HIS A 89 -7.50 13.78 7.17
N PRO A 90 -6.48 14.18 6.39
CA PRO A 90 -5.60 13.23 5.68
C PRO A 90 -4.92 12.20 6.59
N ALA A 91 -4.37 12.65 7.73
CA ALA A 91 -3.72 11.76 8.71
C ALA A 91 -4.69 10.70 9.27
N ARG A 92 -5.98 11.03 9.42
CA ARG A 92 -7.00 10.07 9.82
C ARG A 92 -7.15 8.94 8.79
N THR A 93 -7.29 9.29 7.51
CA THR A 93 -7.40 8.30 6.42
C THR A 93 -6.14 7.46 6.28
N PHE A 94 -4.98 8.05 6.59
CA PHE A 94 -3.70 7.35 6.64
C PHE A 94 -3.73 6.20 7.65
N PHE A 95 -4.15 6.45 8.90
CA PHE A 95 -4.22 5.40 9.92
C PHE A 95 -5.24 4.31 9.58
N TYR A 96 -6.38 4.67 8.95
CA TYR A 96 -7.33 3.68 8.44
C TYR A 96 -6.68 2.76 7.39
N LYS A 97 -5.93 3.33 6.44
CA LYS A 97 -5.23 2.59 5.38
C LYS A 97 -4.15 1.67 5.96
N ALA A 98 -3.34 2.18 6.89
CA ALA A 98 -2.31 1.40 7.58
C ALA A 98 -2.92 0.22 8.34
N LYS A 99 -3.95 0.48 9.15
CA LYS A 99 -4.67 -0.55 9.93
C LYS A 99 -5.28 -1.63 9.04
N ASN A 100 -5.93 -1.24 7.96
CA ASN A 100 -6.59 -2.18 7.04
C ASN A 100 -5.60 -3.06 6.28
N THR A 101 -4.33 -2.66 6.21
CA THR A 101 -3.24 -3.48 5.65
C THR A 101 -2.68 -4.41 6.72
N ILE A 102 -2.33 -3.87 7.90
CA ILE A 102 -1.71 -4.63 9.00
C ILE A 102 -2.55 -5.81 9.44
N ARG A 103 -3.89 -5.66 9.46
CA ARG A 103 -4.82 -6.73 9.88
C ARG A 103 -4.70 -8.04 9.09
N HIS A 104 -4.04 -8.02 7.93
CA HIS A 104 -3.83 -9.20 7.11
C HIS A 104 -2.63 -10.06 7.55
N ASN A 105 -2.02 -9.78 8.72
CA ASN A 105 -0.73 -10.31 9.17
C ASN A 105 0.47 -9.72 8.41
N ILE A 106 0.45 -8.40 8.25
CA ILE A 106 1.48 -7.63 7.55
C ILE A 106 2.09 -6.63 8.52
N ASP A 107 3.40 -6.54 8.53
CA ASP A 107 4.14 -5.50 9.23
C ASP A 107 4.57 -4.42 8.24
N LEU A 108 4.25 -3.17 8.57
CA LEU A 108 4.59 -2.01 7.74
C LEU A 108 5.68 -1.20 8.40
N VAL A 109 6.67 -0.75 7.63
CA VAL A 109 7.54 0.37 7.98
C VAL A 109 7.27 1.52 7.03
N PHE A 110 6.98 2.70 7.57
CA PHE A 110 6.78 3.91 6.79
C PHE A 110 8.10 4.67 6.64
N VAL A 111 8.55 4.90 5.42
CA VAL A 111 9.79 5.63 5.15
C VAL A 111 9.45 7.04 4.70
N PHE A 112 9.99 8.01 5.43
CA PHE A 112 9.88 9.43 5.14
C PHE A 112 11.15 9.94 4.49
N ASP A 113 10.99 11.06 3.80
CA ASP A 113 11.91 11.62 2.84
C ASP A 113 12.86 12.60 3.56
N GLY A 114 14.18 12.39 3.44
CA GLY A 114 15.24 13.01 4.24
C GLY A 114 15.71 14.41 3.83
N PRO A 115 16.67 14.99 4.57
CA PRO A 115 17.28 16.27 4.21
C PRO A 115 18.26 16.17 3.02
N GLY A 116 18.87 15.01 2.78
CA GLY A 116 19.86 14.77 1.73
C GLY A 116 19.28 14.45 0.35
N LYS A 117 18.05 14.91 0.06
CA LYS A 117 17.47 14.79 -1.29
C LYS A 117 18.31 15.59 -2.29
N PRO A 118 18.41 15.14 -3.55
CA PRO A 118 19.14 15.88 -4.57
C PRO A 118 18.65 17.34 -4.71
N TYR A 119 19.61 18.27 -4.84
CA TYR A 119 19.38 19.73 -4.84
C TYR A 119 18.42 20.21 -5.95
N ILE A 120 18.30 19.45 -7.04
CA ILE A 120 17.40 19.73 -8.16
C ILE A 120 16.38 18.59 -8.23
N LYS A 121 15.12 18.90 -7.92
CA LYS A 121 13.98 18.00 -8.15
C LYS A 121 12.95 18.73 -9.00
N ARG A 122 12.57 18.14 -10.14
CA ARG A 122 11.55 18.66 -11.09
C ARG A 122 11.84 20.06 -11.64
N GLY A 123 13.13 20.42 -11.75
CA GLY A 123 13.54 21.72 -12.30
C GLY A 123 13.33 22.91 -11.34
N THR A 124 13.05 22.65 -10.07
CA THR A 124 13.02 23.65 -8.99
C THR A 124 14.13 23.30 -7.98
N THR A 125 14.79 24.31 -7.42
CA THR A 125 15.67 24.13 -6.26
C THR A 125 14.85 23.47 -5.17
N ALA A 126 15.37 22.44 -4.51
CA ALA A 126 14.73 21.83 -3.36
C ALA A 126 14.62 22.87 -2.23
N VAL A 127 13.54 23.64 -2.21
CA VAL A 127 13.26 24.57 -1.12
C VAL A 127 12.91 23.71 0.08
N HIS A 128 13.69 23.82 1.15
CA HIS A 128 13.37 23.26 2.47
C HIS A 128 12.14 24.00 3.04
N HIS A 129 10.97 23.77 2.46
CA HIS A 129 9.73 24.11 3.12
C HIS A 129 9.66 23.29 4.42
N GLY A 130 9.29 23.94 5.52
CA GLY A 130 9.18 23.27 6.82
C GLY A 130 8.37 21.98 6.72
N VAL A 131 8.70 21.00 7.57
CA VAL A 131 8.05 19.69 7.56
C VAL A 131 6.54 19.84 7.57
N ASP A 132 5.87 19.25 6.58
CA ASP A 132 4.42 19.28 6.40
C ASP A 132 3.70 18.92 7.71
N PRO A 133 2.75 19.74 8.20
CA PRO A 133 1.99 19.45 9.42
C PRO A 133 1.38 18.04 9.44
N VAL A 134 0.85 17.58 8.29
CA VAL A 134 0.25 16.24 8.17
C VAL A 134 1.30 15.15 8.37
N VAL A 135 2.54 15.36 7.88
CA VAL A 135 3.64 14.41 8.08
C VAL A 135 3.98 14.29 9.56
N ARG A 136 4.04 15.41 10.30
CA ARG A 136 4.30 15.41 11.74
C ARG A 136 3.22 14.68 12.53
N GLU A 137 1.96 14.91 12.20
CA GLU A 137 0.83 14.21 12.82
C GLU A 137 0.85 12.72 12.54
N VAL A 138 1.15 12.32 11.29
CA VAL A 138 1.29 10.92 10.93
C VAL A 138 2.43 10.27 11.70
N GLN A 139 3.61 10.89 11.75
CA GLN A 139 4.77 10.37 12.52
C GLN A 139 4.42 10.22 14.01
N ALA A 140 3.80 11.23 14.61
CA ALA A 140 3.38 11.18 16.01
C ALA A 140 2.38 10.04 16.27
N GLY A 141 1.35 9.91 15.44
CA GLY A 141 0.36 8.84 15.61
C GLY A 141 0.92 7.45 15.33
N LEU A 142 1.86 7.30 14.38
CA LEU A 142 2.56 6.03 14.13
C LEU A 142 3.38 5.60 15.35
N GLU A 143 4.12 6.52 15.97
CA GLU A 143 4.89 6.23 17.18
C GLU A 143 3.98 5.75 18.32
N ILE A 144 2.87 6.46 18.57
CA ILE A 144 1.90 6.10 19.62
C ILE A 144 1.24 4.73 19.34
N LEU A 145 0.93 4.43 18.07
CA LEU A 145 0.40 3.12 17.66
C LEU A 145 1.48 2.02 17.61
N GLY A 146 2.74 2.35 17.90
CA GLY A 146 3.88 1.43 17.81
C GLY A 146 4.12 0.92 16.38
N ILE A 147 3.67 1.62 15.35
CA ILE A 147 3.92 1.25 13.95
C ILE A 147 5.26 1.88 13.54
N PRO A 148 6.24 1.09 13.09
CA PRO A 148 7.57 1.61 12.85
C PRO A 148 7.58 2.58 11.66
N TRP A 149 8.39 3.61 11.80
CA TRP A 149 8.69 4.54 10.72
C TRP A 149 10.17 4.91 10.77
N HIS A 150 10.69 5.34 9.63
CA HIS A 150 12.08 5.71 9.45
C HIS A 150 12.18 6.99 8.62
N GLN A 151 13.19 7.80 8.92
CA GLN A 151 13.53 8.98 8.15
C GLN A 151 14.74 8.65 7.29
N ALA A 152 14.57 8.54 5.98
CA ALA A 152 15.66 8.29 5.05
C ALA A 152 16.71 9.42 5.14
N PRO A 153 17.98 9.15 4.82
CA PRO A 153 18.98 10.22 4.69
C PRO A 153 18.78 11.05 3.41
N GLY A 154 18.33 10.41 2.33
CA GLY A 154 17.99 11.04 1.05
C GLY A 154 16.52 10.83 0.69
N GLU A 155 16.25 10.06 -0.36
CA GLU A 155 14.88 9.79 -0.81
C GLU A 155 14.29 8.54 -0.16
N GLY A 156 13.03 8.65 0.26
CA GLY A 156 12.28 7.62 0.94
C GLY A 156 12.11 6.36 0.10
N GLU A 157 11.81 6.51 -1.19
CA GLU A 157 11.69 5.36 -2.10
C GLU A 157 13.03 4.62 -2.29
N ALA A 158 14.13 5.35 -2.46
CA ALA A 158 15.46 4.74 -2.57
C ALA A 158 15.84 4.00 -1.28
N GLU A 159 15.50 4.56 -0.12
CA GLU A 159 15.68 3.93 1.18
C GLU A 159 14.79 2.69 1.35
N CYS A 160 13.52 2.72 0.91
CA CYS A 160 12.66 1.53 0.88
C CYS A 160 13.32 0.38 0.11
N VAL A 161 13.93 0.69 -1.05
CA VAL A 161 14.67 -0.30 -1.85
C VAL A 161 15.93 -0.78 -1.12
N ALA A 162 16.63 0.09 -0.40
CA ALA A 162 17.77 -0.32 0.42
C ALA A 162 17.37 -1.28 1.55
N LEU A 163 16.26 -1.01 2.24
CA LEU A 163 15.69 -1.91 3.27
C LEU A 163 15.37 -3.29 2.68
N GLU A 164 14.77 -3.35 1.49
CA GLU A 164 14.45 -4.61 0.82
C GLU A 164 15.71 -5.37 0.39
N LYS A 165 16.68 -4.69 -0.21
CA LYS A 165 17.94 -5.31 -0.63
C LYS A 165 18.75 -5.87 0.54
N TYR A 166 18.66 -5.25 1.70
CA TYR A 166 19.31 -5.71 2.93
C TYR A 166 18.52 -6.81 3.65
N GLY A 167 17.29 -7.12 3.21
CA GLY A 167 16.44 -8.17 3.79
C GLY A 167 15.65 -7.73 5.03
N ILE A 168 15.58 -6.42 5.31
CA ILE A 168 14.83 -5.87 6.44
C ILE A 168 13.32 -5.93 6.16
N VAL A 169 12.94 -5.75 4.89
CA VAL A 169 11.58 -5.93 4.37
C VAL A 169 11.58 -6.88 3.18
N ASP A 170 10.40 -7.40 2.84
CA ASP A 170 10.20 -8.38 1.76
C ASP A 170 9.70 -7.75 0.45
N ALA A 171 9.11 -6.56 0.54
CA ALA A 171 8.59 -5.82 -0.60
C ALA A 171 8.57 -4.31 -0.35
N VAL A 172 8.55 -3.55 -1.44
CA VAL A 172 8.37 -2.09 -1.43
C VAL A 172 6.99 -1.73 -1.97
N TYR A 173 6.21 -0.98 -1.20
CA TYR A 173 4.96 -0.39 -1.66
C TYR A 173 5.21 1.04 -2.14
N THR A 174 5.01 1.26 -3.44
CA THR A 174 5.14 2.57 -4.08
C THR A 174 4.13 2.71 -5.22
N LYS A 175 3.86 3.94 -5.65
CA LYS A 175 3.15 4.22 -6.90
C LYS A 175 4.14 4.50 -8.03
N ASP A 176 5.36 4.93 -7.71
CA ASP A 176 6.31 5.43 -8.68
C ASP A 176 7.11 4.27 -9.30
N GLY A 177 7.64 4.53 -10.50
CA GLY A 177 8.45 3.55 -11.24
C GLY A 177 9.91 3.52 -10.79
N ASP A 178 10.33 4.50 -9.99
CA ASP A 178 11.73 4.69 -9.63
C ASP A 178 12.23 3.59 -8.69
N ALA A 179 11.38 2.96 -7.87
CA ALA A 179 11.76 1.77 -7.10
C ALA A 179 12.39 0.67 -7.97
N PHE A 180 11.89 0.43 -9.18
CA PHE A 180 12.52 -0.53 -10.09
C PHE A 180 13.89 -0.05 -10.55
N VAL A 181 14.04 1.24 -10.87
CA VAL A 181 15.32 1.84 -11.32
C VAL A 181 16.37 1.87 -10.20
N PHE A 182 15.93 2.02 -8.94
CA PHE A 182 16.79 1.81 -7.77
C PHE A 182 17.12 0.33 -7.54
N GLY A 183 16.40 -0.60 -8.16
CA GLY A 183 16.67 -2.03 -8.15
C GLY A 183 15.89 -2.83 -7.11
N ALA A 184 14.65 -2.43 -6.79
CA ALA A 184 13.73 -3.25 -6.00
C ALA A 184 13.47 -4.61 -6.67
N LYS A 185 13.33 -5.67 -5.87
CA LYS A 185 13.06 -7.04 -6.34
C LYS A 185 11.57 -7.35 -6.39
N THR A 186 10.80 -6.85 -5.43
CA THR A 186 9.36 -7.06 -5.27
C THR A 186 8.69 -5.72 -5.02
N ILE A 187 7.87 -5.27 -5.98
CA ILE A 187 7.22 -3.98 -5.95
C ILE A 187 5.71 -4.20 -5.86
N PHE A 188 5.10 -3.58 -4.86
CA PHE A 188 3.66 -3.55 -4.65
C PHE A 188 3.13 -2.18 -5.07
N ARG A 189 2.15 -2.17 -5.97
CA ARG A 189 1.49 -0.95 -6.44
C ARG A 189 -0.01 -0.99 -6.19
N PRO A 190 -0.67 0.16 -5.96
CA PRO A 190 -2.12 0.22 -5.99
C PRO A 190 -2.65 -0.40 -7.29
N SER A 191 -3.74 -1.17 -7.22
CA SER A 191 -4.36 -1.69 -8.44
C SER A 191 -4.88 -0.53 -9.31
N THR A 192 -4.67 -0.63 -10.61
CA THR A 192 -5.24 0.31 -11.60
C THR A 192 -6.63 -0.10 -12.08
N ARG A 193 -7.09 -1.30 -11.72
CA ARG A 193 -8.40 -1.82 -12.12
C ARG A 193 -9.51 -1.22 -11.24
N LYS A 194 -10.49 -0.57 -11.86
CA LYS A 194 -11.61 0.08 -11.15
C LYS A 194 -12.48 -0.89 -10.34
N ASP A 195 -12.54 -2.15 -10.75
CA ASP A 195 -13.28 -3.24 -10.11
C ASP A 195 -12.43 -4.05 -9.11
N SER A 196 -11.14 -3.71 -8.97
CA SER A 196 -10.26 -4.40 -8.02
C SER A 196 -10.71 -4.10 -6.59
N PRO A 197 -10.92 -5.13 -5.75
CA PRO A 197 -11.27 -4.90 -4.37
C PRO A 197 -10.16 -4.12 -3.65
N PRO A 198 -10.48 -3.23 -2.70
CA PRO A 198 -9.49 -2.47 -1.93
C PRO A 198 -8.59 -3.37 -1.04
N THR A 199 -8.83 -4.68 -1.04
CA THR A 199 -8.02 -5.70 -0.38
C THR A 199 -6.91 -6.26 -1.26
N HIS A 200 -6.81 -5.83 -2.52
CA HIS A 200 -5.82 -6.29 -3.49
C HIS A 200 -4.75 -5.25 -3.75
N VAL A 201 -3.58 -5.75 -4.11
CA VAL A 201 -2.42 -4.96 -4.53
C VAL A 201 -1.87 -5.61 -5.79
N ARG A 202 -1.32 -4.80 -6.69
CA ARG A 202 -0.63 -5.35 -7.85
C ARG A 202 0.82 -5.64 -7.50
N VAL A 203 1.24 -6.87 -7.77
CA VAL A 203 2.57 -7.37 -7.42
C VAL A 203 3.42 -7.52 -8.67
N TYR A 204 4.61 -6.94 -8.62
CA TYR A 204 5.62 -7.05 -9.67
C TYR A 204 6.91 -7.62 -9.09
N LYS A 205 7.51 -8.58 -9.81
CA LYS A 205 8.85 -9.07 -9.49
C LYS A 205 9.84 -8.61 -10.54
N ALA A 206 11.00 -8.13 -10.10
CA ALA A 206 12.05 -7.64 -10.99
C ALA A 206 12.51 -8.71 -11.98
N THR A 207 12.54 -9.98 -11.59
CA THR A 207 12.85 -11.09 -12.50
C THR A 207 11.85 -11.17 -13.65
N GLN A 208 10.55 -11.03 -13.38
CA GLN A 208 9.51 -11.04 -14.41
C GLN A 208 9.63 -9.83 -15.35
N ILE A 209 10.01 -8.66 -14.83
CA ILE A 209 10.24 -7.45 -15.64
C ILE A 209 11.50 -7.61 -16.51
N GLN A 210 12.58 -8.17 -15.95
CA GLN A 210 13.88 -8.33 -16.61
C GLN A 210 13.86 -9.41 -17.69
N ASP A 211 13.29 -10.57 -17.38
CA ASP A 211 13.26 -11.73 -18.25
C ASP A 211 12.48 -11.47 -19.55
N ALA A 212 11.55 -10.51 -19.52
CA ALA A 212 10.64 -10.29 -20.64
C ALA A 212 10.66 -8.86 -21.21
N HIS A 213 11.15 -7.82 -20.50
CA HIS A 213 10.82 -6.44 -20.92
C HIS A 213 11.86 -5.35 -20.77
N ILE A 214 12.72 -5.26 -19.75
CA ILE A 214 13.78 -4.22 -19.64
C ILE A 214 14.78 -4.52 -18.52
N SER A 215 16.08 -4.32 -18.76
CA SER A 215 17.08 -4.42 -17.69
C SER A 215 17.07 -3.18 -16.81
N LEU A 216 17.61 -3.27 -15.59
CA LEU A 216 17.77 -2.12 -14.69
C LEU A 216 18.52 -0.95 -15.37
N GLN A 217 19.60 -1.30 -16.08
CA GLN A 217 20.47 -0.32 -16.72
C GLN A 217 19.78 0.34 -17.93
N ASP A 218 18.97 -0.41 -18.67
CA ASP A 218 18.15 0.13 -19.76
C ASP A 218 17.04 1.02 -19.20
N ALA A 219 16.39 0.64 -18.10
CA ALA A 219 15.40 1.48 -17.43
C ALA A 219 15.99 2.79 -16.91
N THR A 220 17.24 2.76 -16.41
CA THR A 220 18.00 3.96 -16.03
C THR A 220 18.24 4.87 -17.24
N LEU A 221 18.62 4.29 -18.39
CA LEU A 221 18.77 5.04 -19.64
C LEU A 221 17.44 5.67 -20.08
N VAL A 222 16.34 4.92 -20.00
CA VAL A 222 15.01 5.44 -20.34
C VAL A 222 14.66 6.64 -19.46
N ALA A 223 14.78 6.51 -18.13
CA ALA A 223 14.52 7.60 -17.19
C ALA A 223 15.37 8.85 -17.47
N MET A 224 16.66 8.67 -17.78
CA MET A 224 17.55 9.78 -18.12
C MET A 224 17.19 10.45 -19.45
N MET A 225 16.73 9.69 -20.44
CA MET A 225 16.37 10.21 -21.76
C MET A 225 14.99 10.89 -21.76
N SER A 226 13.96 10.26 -21.18
CA SER A 226 12.59 10.77 -21.18
C SER A 226 12.30 11.84 -20.13
N GLY A 227 13.23 12.02 -19.19
CA GLY A 227 13.06 12.86 -18.03
C GLY A 227 12.55 12.06 -16.83
N SER A 228 12.93 12.55 -15.65
CA SER A 228 12.59 11.99 -14.35
C SER A 228 12.52 13.08 -13.29
N ASP A 229 12.36 12.69 -12.03
CA ASP A 229 12.38 13.63 -10.91
C ASP A 229 13.71 14.42 -10.82
N TYR A 230 14.81 13.92 -11.39
CA TYR A 230 16.14 14.57 -11.36
C TYR A 230 16.45 15.43 -12.57
N SER A 231 15.73 15.25 -13.68
CA SER A 231 16.10 15.83 -14.97
C SER A 231 14.90 15.97 -15.90
N LYS A 232 14.88 17.01 -16.71
CA LYS A 232 13.91 17.11 -17.82
C LYS A 232 14.20 16.14 -18.97
N GLY A 233 15.37 15.48 -18.95
CA GLY A 233 15.80 14.58 -20.00
C GLY A 233 16.19 15.29 -21.30
N ILE A 234 16.17 14.56 -22.41
CA ILE A 234 16.42 15.12 -23.74
C ILE A 234 15.14 15.80 -24.22
N ALA A 235 15.23 17.06 -24.64
CA ALA A 235 14.08 17.79 -25.16
C ALA A 235 13.39 17.01 -26.29
N GLN A 236 12.06 16.89 -26.21
CA GLN A 236 11.21 16.14 -27.15
C GLN A 236 11.46 14.62 -27.19
N CYS A 237 12.31 14.07 -26.30
CA CYS A 237 12.45 12.63 -26.15
C CYS A 237 11.38 12.09 -25.21
N GLY A 238 10.41 11.38 -25.74
CA GLY A 238 9.39 10.68 -24.95
C GLY A 238 9.85 9.30 -24.44
N PRO A 239 9.07 8.69 -23.53
CA PRO A 239 9.32 7.33 -23.02
C PRO A 239 9.39 6.29 -24.14
N ASP A 240 8.55 6.38 -25.18
CA ASP A 240 8.56 5.39 -26.27
C ASP A 240 9.84 5.44 -27.10
N THR A 241 10.35 6.66 -27.38
CA THR A 241 11.61 6.83 -28.11
C THR A 241 12.80 6.36 -27.29
N ALA A 242 12.83 6.72 -26.00
CA ALA A 242 13.85 6.29 -25.06
C ALA A 242 13.84 4.76 -24.88
N TRP A 243 12.66 4.15 -24.77
CA TRP A 243 12.47 2.70 -24.67
C TRP A 243 13.02 1.98 -25.90
N LEU A 244 12.66 2.43 -27.11
CA LEU A 244 13.17 1.86 -28.36
C LEU A 244 14.70 1.98 -28.46
N ALA A 245 15.26 3.13 -28.10
CA ALA A 245 16.71 3.33 -28.07
C ALA A 245 17.41 2.39 -27.08
N SER A 246 16.80 2.16 -25.91
CA SER A 246 17.34 1.25 -24.89
C SER A 246 17.34 -0.22 -25.33
N LYS A 247 16.42 -0.60 -26.23
CA LYS A 247 16.19 -1.99 -26.65
C LYS A 247 17.00 -2.45 -27.86
N GLN A 248 17.79 -1.56 -28.44
CA GLN A 248 18.62 -1.86 -29.61
C GLN A 248 19.71 -2.88 -29.24
N LYS A 249 19.48 -4.14 -29.63
CA LYS A 249 20.21 -5.35 -29.16
C LYS A 249 21.74 -5.27 -29.27
N PHE A 250 22.27 -4.53 -30.23
CA PHE A 250 23.70 -4.51 -30.54
C PHE A 250 24.52 -3.55 -29.67
N HIS A 251 23.87 -2.63 -28.95
CA HIS A 251 24.59 -1.50 -28.36
C HIS A 251 24.65 -1.51 -26.84
N SER A 252 23.79 -2.29 -26.16
CA SER A 252 23.77 -2.40 -24.69
C SER A 252 23.91 -1.03 -23.99
N LEU A 253 23.30 0.02 -24.55
CA LEU A 253 23.64 1.41 -24.21
C LEU A 253 23.39 1.72 -22.74
N GLY A 254 22.34 1.15 -22.15
CA GLY A 254 22.06 1.28 -20.73
C GLY A 254 23.21 0.72 -19.90
N LYS A 255 23.66 -0.50 -20.21
CA LYS A 255 24.79 -1.16 -19.50
C LYS A 255 26.10 -0.39 -19.65
N ILE A 256 26.38 0.17 -20.83
CA ILE A 256 27.58 0.99 -21.05
C ILE A 256 27.47 2.29 -20.24
N LEU A 257 26.35 3.02 -20.37
CA LEU A 257 26.07 4.26 -19.62
C LEU A 257 26.27 4.06 -18.11
N TYR A 258 25.69 2.97 -17.60
CA TYR A 258 25.73 2.60 -16.19
C TYR A 258 27.17 2.45 -15.68
N ASN A 259 28.12 2.09 -16.55
CA ASN A 259 29.51 1.84 -16.21
C ASN A 259 30.50 2.88 -16.78
N LEU A 260 30.02 3.95 -17.43
CA LEU A 260 30.89 5.00 -17.97
C LEU A 260 31.73 5.65 -16.86
N ASN A 261 33.03 5.82 -17.14
CA ASN A 261 33.92 6.56 -16.25
C ASN A 261 33.84 8.05 -16.56
N ALA A 262 33.47 8.87 -15.57
CA ALA A 262 33.34 10.33 -15.71
C ALA A 262 34.65 11.02 -16.14
N LYS A 263 35.80 10.40 -15.87
CA LYS A 263 37.12 10.95 -16.26
C LYS A 263 37.50 10.64 -17.71
N ASN A 264 36.78 9.73 -18.39
CA ASN A 264 37.12 9.31 -19.75
C ASN A 264 36.20 10.00 -20.78
N ALA A 265 36.56 11.22 -21.16
CA ALA A 265 35.80 12.02 -22.12
C ALA A 265 35.63 11.32 -23.48
N LYS A 266 36.62 10.55 -23.94
CA LYS A 266 36.54 9.80 -25.19
C LYS A 266 35.42 8.78 -25.14
N SER A 267 35.38 7.95 -24.10
CA SER A 267 34.31 6.93 -23.95
C SER A 267 32.91 7.54 -23.82
N ILE A 268 32.79 8.71 -23.17
CA ILE A 268 31.51 9.43 -23.09
C ILE A 268 31.09 9.91 -24.49
N ASN A 269 32.02 10.47 -25.27
CA ASN A 269 31.74 10.93 -26.62
C ASN A 269 31.42 9.79 -27.59
N ASP A 270 32.14 8.67 -27.50
CA ASP A 270 31.88 7.46 -28.29
C ASP A 270 30.47 6.92 -27.98
N TRP A 271 30.11 6.83 -26.70
CA TRP A 271 28.76 6.42 -26.27
C TRP A 271 27.67 7.37 -26.79
N LYS A 272 27.90 8.68 -26.69
CA LYS A 272 26.96 9.71 -27.16
C LYS A 272 26.76 9.62 -28.68
N THR A 273 27.84 9.40 -29.42
CA THR A 273 27.82 9.24 -30.88
C THR A 273 26.99 8.01 -31.27
N CYS A 274 27.19 6.90 -30.56
CA CYS A 274 26.39 5.69 -30.74
C CYS A 274 24.90 5.92 -30.45
N LEU A 275 24.56 6.63 -29.36
CA LEU A 275 23.17 7.01 -29.08
C LEU A 275 22.56 7.86 -30.20
N GLN A 276 23.30 8.85 -30.71
CA GLN A 276 22.83 9.72 -31.79
C GLN A 276 22.58 8.94 -33.08
N GLU A 277 23.42 7.95 -33.39
CA GLU A 277 23.26 7.05 -34.53
C GLU A 277 22.04 6.14 -34.38
N ILE A 278 21.82 5.57 -33.19
CA ILE A 278 20.64 4.77 -32.90
C ILE A 278 19.36 5.59 -33.08
N LEU A 279 19.32 6.80 -32.53
CA LEU A 279 18.17 7.69 -32.69
C LEU A 279 17.89 7.98 -34.17
N ARG A 280 18.94 8.28 -34.96
CA ARG A 280 18.84 8.51 -36.41
C ARG A 280 18.32 7.27 -37.14
N SER A 281 18.86 6.09 -36.83
CA SER A 281 18.45 4.81 -37.45
C SER A 281 17.01 4.43 -37.12
N SER A 282 16.51 4.86 -35.97
CA SER A 282 15.12 4.65 -35.52
C SER A 282 14.15 5.69 -36.09
N GLY A 283 14.58 6.53 -37.03
CA GLY A 283 13.76 7.57 -37.68
C GLY A 283 13.58 8.85 -36.84
N SER A 284 14.26 8.97 -35.70
CA SER A 284 14.17 10.14 -34.83
C SER A 284 15.07 11.27 -35.32
N ARG A 285 14.55 12.51 -35.30
CA ARG A 285 15.30 13.74 -35.60
C ARG A 285 15.88 14.40 -34.34
N LEU A 286 15.78 13.74 -33.19
CA LEU A 286 16.26 14.25 -31.92
C LEU A 286 17.77 14.46 -31.94
N LYS A 287 18.20 15.61 -31.43
CA LYS A 287 19.61 15.93 -31.21
C LYS A 287 19.93 15.71 -29.75
N VAL A 288 20.96 14.91 -29.47
CA VAL A 288 21.44 14.68 -28.10
C VAL A 288 22.17 15.93 -27.59
N PRO A 289 21.73 16.55 -26.48
CA PRO A 289 22.34 17.77 -25.93
C PRO A 289 23.82 17.60 -25.56
N ASN A 290 24.57 18.70 -25.50
CA ASN A 290 26.00 18.69 -25.18
C ASN A 290 26.33 18.22 -23.76
N ASP A 291 25.46 18.54 -22.82
CA ASP A 291 25.50 18.16 -21.41
C ASP A 291 24.97 16.74 -21.14
N PHE A 292 24.48 16.04 -22.17
CA PHE A 292 24.02 14.66 -22.07
C PHE A 292 25.09 13.65 -22.54
N PRO A 293 25.36 12.56 -21.79
CA PRO A 293 24.70 12.15 -20.56
C PRO A 293 25.25 12.87 -19.32
N ASN A 294 24.36 13.31 -18.44
CA ASN A 294 24.77 13.83 -17.14
C ASN A 294 24.99 12.67 -16.16
N LEU A 295 26.26 12.35 -15.90
CA LEU A 295 26.63 11.22 -15.05
C LEU A 295 26.30 11.44 -13.56
N LEU A 296 26.12 12.68 -13.10
CA LEU A 296 25.63 12.95 -11.74
C LEU A 296 24.20 12.43 -11.58
N ILE A 297 23.34 12.64 -12.58
CA ILE A 297 21.97 12.12 -12.57
C ILE A 297 21.95 10.60 -12.59
N ARG A 298 22.82 9.98 -13.40
CA ARG A 298 23.02 8.52 -13.38
C ARG A 298 23.41 8.04 -11.97
N ASP A 299 24.31 8.76 -11.32
CA ASP A 299 24.82 8.38 -10.00
C ASP A 299 23.78 8.51 -8.89
N TYR A 300 22.77 9.39 -9.02
CA TYR A 300 21.61 9.39 -8.10
C TYR A 300 20.82 8.07 -8.15
N TYR A 301 20.69 7.43 -9.32
CA TYR A 301 20.05 6.12 -9.45
C TYR A 301 20.98 4.96 -9.05
N LYS A 302 22.24 5.05 -9.46
CA LYS A 302 23.23 3.97 -9.24
C LYS A 302 23.71 3.89 -7.79
N PHE A 303 23.89 5.04 -7.15
CA PHE A 303 24.41 5.19 -5.80
C PHE A 303 23.55 6.20 -5.01
N PRO A 304 22.26 5.90 -4.79
CA PRO A 304 21.39 6.81 -4.08
C PRO A 304 21.89 7.03 -2.64
N THR A 305 21.62 8.22 -2.11
CA THR A 305 21.87 8.55 -0.70
C THR A 305 20.90 7.78 0.19
N VAL A 306 21.36 6.64 0.71
CA VAL A 306 20.62 5.72 1.58
C VAL A 306 21.41 5.47 2.87
N SER A 307 20.75 4.89 3.87
CA SER A 307 21.39 4.58 5.15
C SER A 307 22.62 3.69 4.95
N SER A 308 23.66 3.94 5.73
CA SER A 308 24.86 3.11 5.73
C SER A 308 24.54 1.67 6.17
N LYS A 309 25.43 0.73 5.85
CA LYS A 309 25.27 -0.67 6.26
C LYS A 309 25.18 -0.87 7.78
N VAL A 310 25.78 0.02 8.56
CA VAL A 310 25.72 0.00 10.03
C VAL A 310 24.34 0.46 10.48
N GLU A 311 23.87 1.60 9.98
CA GLU A 311 22.53 2.12 10.29
C GLU A 311 21.42 1.16 9.86
N LEU A 312 21.55 0.49 8.71
CA LEU A 312 20.61 -0.53 8.26
C LEU A 312 20.53 -1.73 9.21
N ARG A 313 21.68 -2.18 9.75
CA ARG A 313 21.70 -3.25 10.76
C ARG A 313 21.01 -2.79 12.04
N ASP A 314 21.28 -1.57 12.49
CA ASP A 314 20.64 -1.01 13.68
C ASP A 314 19.13 -0.82 13.46
N LEU A 315 18.72 -0.45 12.24
CA LEU A 315 17.31 -0.36 11.84
C LEU A 315 16.63 -1.72 11.90
N GLU A 316 17.24 -2.79 11.38
CA GLU A 316 16.69 -4.14 11.45
C GLU A 316 16.31 -4.53 12.88
N HIS A 317 17.22 -4.28 13.83
CA HIS A 317 16.99 -4.55 15.24
C HIS A 317 15.90 -3.64 15.82
N ARG A 318 15.83 -2.36 15.47
CA ARG A 318 14.88 -1.42 16.07
C ARG A 318 13.46 -1.49 15.51
N LEU A 319 13.31 -1.71 14.20
CA LEU A 319 12.02 -1.62 13.51
C LEU A 319 11.07 -2.73 13.92
N TRP A 320 11.60 -3.93 14.16
CA TRP A 320 10.80 -5.13 14.41
C TRP A 320 10.73 -5.53 15.89
N ILE A 321 11.19 -4.68 16.80
CA ILE A 321 10.89 -4.85 18.23
C ILE A 321 9.40 -4.56 18.44
N PRO A 322 8.61 -5.52 18.97
CA PRO A 322 7.20 -5.31 19.20
C PRO A 322 6.96 -4.16 20.19
N LYS A 323 6.40 -3.06 19.70
CA LYS A 323 5.91 -1.94 20.51
C LYS A 323 4.42 -2.12 20.77
N LYS A 324 4.02 -2.06 22.05
CA LYS A 324 2.59 -2.10 22.42
C LYS A 324 1.94 -0.76 22.02
N PRO A 325 0.85 -0.76 21.24
CA PRO A 325 0.13 0.47 20.93
C PRO A 325 -0.45 1.11 22.20
N ASP A 326 -0.26 2.42 22.36
CA ASP A 326 -0.83 3.20 23.46
C ASP A 326 -2.14 3.86 23.01
N MET A 327 -3.23 3.12 23.16
CA MET A 327 -4.55 3.59 22.71
C MET A 327 -5.07 4.78 23.51
N HIS A 328 -4.63 4.95 24.76
CA HIS A 328 -5.02 6.08 25.60
C HIS A 328 -4.43 7.39 25.06
N ASN A 329 -3.11 7.40 24.84
CA ASN A 329 -2.45 8.56 24.25
C ASN A 329 -2.84 8.76 22.79
N PHE A 330 -3.14 7.69 22.04
CA PHE A 330 -3.60 7.81 20.67
C PHE A 330 -4.95 8.50 20.58
N TRP A 331 -5.86 8.16 21.50
CA TRP A 331 -7.15 8.85 21.60
C TRP A 331 -6.98 10.33 21.91
N ARG A 332 -6.14 10.70 22.91
CA ARG A 332 -5.87 12.12 23.23
C ARG A 332 -5.28 12.86 22.04
N PHE A 333 -4.32 12.25 21.35
CA PHE A 333 -3.71 12.79 20.14
C PHE A 333 -4.77 13.03 19.06
N ALA A 334 -5.63 12.05 18.80
CA ALA A 334 -6.61 12.17 17.74
C ALA A 334 -7.73 13.16 18.09
N ASN A 335 -8.19 13.19 19.34
CA ASN A 335 -9.15 14.16 19.82
C ASN A 335 -8.66 15.60 19.62
N LYS A 336 -7.37 15.84 19.85
CA LYS A 336 -6.75 17.16 19.68
C LYS A 336 -6.47 17.52 18.22
N ASN A 337 -6.01 16.57 17.40
CA ASN A 337 -5.39 16.87 16.11
C ASN A 337 -6.16 16.34 14.89
N LEU A 338 -7.14 15.44 15.05
CA LEU A 338 -7.82 14.75 13.95
C LEU A 338 -9.35 14.94 13.98
N ASP A 339 -9.84 15.93 14.73
CA ASP A 339 -11.27 16.22 14.93
C ASP A 339 -12.07 15.01 15.46
N TRP A 340 -11.46 14.24 16.38
CA TRP A 340 -12.01 13.00 16.95
C TRP A 340 -12.54 13.19 18.38
N HIS A 341 -13.62 13.95 18.55
CA HIS A 341 -14.11 14.39 19.88
C HIS A 341 -15.08 13.42 20.61
N GLY A 342 -14.95 13.33 21.95
CA GLY A 342 -15.95 12.76 22.89
C GLY A 342 -15.76 11.30 23.34
N ARG A 343 -16.45 10.90 24.44
CA ARG A 343 -16.44 9.55 25.05
C ARG A 343 -16.83 8.44 24.05
N ASN A 344 -17.80 8.71 23.17
CA ASN A 344 -18.24 7.75 22.17
C ASN A 344 -17.19 7.54 21.06
N PHE A 345 -16.33 8.54 20.80
CA PHE A 345 -15.17 8.36 19.92
C PHE A 345 -14.07 7.52 20.60
N ALA A 346 -13.85 7.68 21.91
CA ALA A 346 -12.94 6.80 22.65
C ALA A 346 -13.36 5.32 22.56
N LYS A 347 -14.66 5.03 22.66
CA LYS A 347 -15.21 3.69 22.41
C LYS A 347 -14.99 3.25 20.94
N ARG A 348 -15.23 4.15 19.99
CA ARG A 348 -14.99 3.91 18.56
C ARG A 348 -13.52 3.66 18.23
N SER A 349 -12.56 4.28 18.91
CA SER A 349 -11.13 4.10 18.62
C SER A 349 -10.66 2.70 19.01
N ILE A 350 -11.08 2.20 20.19
CA ILE A 350 -10.90 0.80 20.58
C ILE A 350 -11.55 -0.10 19.52
N TYR A 351 -12.78 0.23 19.11
CA TYR A 351 -13.47 -0.60 18.14
C TYR A 351 -12.72 -0.65 16.80
N LEU A 352 -12.31 0.52 16.35
CA LEU A 352 -11.69 0.73 15.07
C LEU A 352 -10.35 0.02 14.99
N PHE A 353 -9.49 0.17 16.00
CA PHE A 353 -8.13 -0.39 16.01
C PHE A 353 -8.07 -1.83 16.53
N GLY A 354 -9.19 -2.39 17.02
CA GLY A 354 -9.32 -3.79 17.44
C GLY A 354 -8.64 -4.80 16.51
N PRO A 355 -8.89 -4.77 15.18
CA PRO A 355 -8.26 -5.71 14.25
C PRO A 355 -6.73 -5.61 14.21
N LEU A 356 -6.16 -4.40 14.30
CA LEU A 356 -4.71 -4.20 14.38
C LEU A 356 -4.18 -4.75 15.70
N LEU A 357 -4.84 -4.42 16.81
CA LEU A 357 -4.45 -4.88 18.15
C LEU A 357 -4.46 -6.40 18.25
N LEU A 358 -5.52 -7.03 17.74
CA LEU A 358 -5.64 -8.49 17.70
C LEU A 358 -4.53 -9.09 16.85
N THR A 359 -4.26 -8.54 15.67
CA THR A 359 -3.20 -9.05 14.79
C THR A 359 -1.84 -8.99 15.48
N ARG A 360 -1.47 -7.84 16.06
CA ARG A 360 -0.18 -7.69 16.76
C ARG A 360 -0.07 -8.58 17.99
N TRP A 361 -1.19 -8.79 18.70
CA TRP A 361 -1.22 -9.72 19.82
C TRP A 361 -1.00 -11.17 19.36
N LEU A 362 -1.64 -11.61 18.28
CA LEU A 362 -1.41 -12.94 17.68
C LEU A 362 0.03 -13.10 17.17
N GLN A 363 0.58 -12.08 16.49
CA GLN A 363 1.99 -12.08 16.05
C GLN A 363 2.94 -12.24 17.23
N GLY A 364 2.73 -11.50 18.31
CA GLY A 364 3.57 -11.63 19.52
C GLY A 364 3.47 -13.00 20.19
N ILE A 365 2.35 -13.72 20.05
CA ILE A 365 2.23 -15.12 20.50
C ILE A 365 3.05 -16.04 19.60
N ALA A 366 3.00 -15.85 18.28
CA ALA A 366 3.77 -16.63 17.31
C ALA A 366 5.28 -16.50 17.56
N GLU A 367 5.74 -15.31 17.96
CA GLU A 367 7.16 -15.04 18.23
C GLU A 367 7.66 -15.55 19.58
N LYS A 368 6.81 -15.60 20.61
CA LYS A 368 7.19 -15.92 22.00
C LYS A 368 6.82 -17.34 22.46
N GLU A 369 6.43 -18.22 21.53
CA GLU A 369 5.99 -19.60 21.81
C GLU A 369 4.87 -19.68 22.86
N GLY A 370 3.83 -18.88 22.67
CA GLY A 370 2.60 -18.99 23.45
C GLY A 370 2.37 -17.90 24.49
N LYS A 371 1.13 -17.85 24.97
CA LYS A 371 0.70 -17.09 26.13
C LYS A 371 -0.09 -18.00 27.06
N PRO A 372 -0.13 -17.72 28.37
CA PRO A 372 -0.95 -18.48 29.30
C PRO A 372 -2.40 -18.59 28.82
N GLU A 373 -3.00 -19.77 28.99
CA GLU A 373 -4.36 -20.06 28.52
C GLU A 373 -5.38 -19.10 29.17
N GLU A 374 -5.14 -18.69 30.42
CA GLU A 374 -5.98 -17.75 31.15
C GLU A 374 -6.00 -16.35 30.49
N GLU A 375 -4.85 -15.82 30.06
CA GLU A 375 -4.78 -14.53 29.36
C GLU A 375 -5.49 -14.62 27.99
N THR A 376 -5.29 -15.74 27.29
CA THR A 376 -5.96 -16.02 26.02
C THR A 376 -7.48 -16.04 26.18
N ARG A 377 -8.03 -16.65 27.25
CA ARG A 377 -9.49 -16.68 27.51
C ARG A 377 -10.08 -15.31 27.88
N LYS A 378 -9.27 -14.41 28.47
CA LYS A 378 -9.69 -13.03 28.74
C LYS A 378 -9.90 -12.25 27.43
N ILE A 379 -9.04 -12.48 26.43
CA ILE A 379 -9.05 -11.75 25.16
C ILE A 379 -9.93 -12.43 24.12
N ILE A 380 -9.72 -13.73 23.87
CA ILE A 380 -10.39 -14.51 22.84
C ILE A 380 -11.60 -15.21 23.43
N ILE A 381 -12.75 -15.03 22.79
CA ILE A 381 -14.02 -15.65 23.17
C ILE A 381 -14.19 -16.99 22.44
N GLY A 382 -13.80 -17.04 21.16
CA GLY A 382 -13.83 -18.28 20.38
C GLY A 382 -13.82 -18.07 18.87
N ILE A 383 -13.99 -19.16 18.13
CA ILE A 383 -14.08 -19.15 16.66
C ILE A 383 -15.55 -19.35 16.26
N LYS A 384 -16.16 -18.36 15.58
CA LYS A 384 -17.57 -18.42 15.18
C LYS A 384 -17.80 -19.26 13.92
N SER A 385 -16.94 -19.08 12.92
CA SER A 385 -17.15 -19.66 11.59
C SER A 385 -15.84 -19.71 10.79
N ARG A 386 -15.89 -20.44 9.66
CA ARG A 386 -14.84 -20.51 8.64
C ARG A 386 -15.41 -20.08 7.30
N ARG A 387 -14.61 -19.44 6.46
CA ARG A 387 -14.94 -19.13 5.06
C ARG A 387 -13.72 -19.23 4.15
N GLU A 388 -13.99 -19.34 2.87
CA GLU A 388 -13.07 -19.05 1.77
C GLU A 388 -13.77 -18.00 0.91
N HIS A 389 -13.16 -16.82 0.72
CA HIS A 389 -13.85 -15.69 0.10
C HIS A 389 -13.00 -15.06 -1.00
N LYS A 390 -13.65 -14.59 -2.06
CA LYS A 390 -12.99 -13.96 -3.23
C LYS A 390 -12.13 -12.75 -2.87
N SER A 391 -12.48 -12.01 -1.82
CA SER A 391 -11.67 -10.85 -1.36
C SER A 391 -10.30 -11.24 -0.80
N ALA A 392 -10.09 -12.53 -0.54
CA ALA A 392 -8.86 -13.12 -0.02
C ALA A 392 -8.31 -14.19 -0.98
N ASP A 393 -8.70 -14.17 -2.26
CA ASP A 393 -8.29 -15.14 -3.28
C ASP A 393 -8.50 -16.60 -2.87
N GLY A 394 -9.59 -16.88 -2.15
CA GLY A 394 -9.93 -18.23 -1.70
C GLY A 394 -9.12 -18.73 -0.50
N ILE A 395 -8.24 -17.91 0.08
CA ILE A 395 -7.50 -18.31 1.29
C ILE A 395 -8.48 -18.61 2.44
N PRO A 396 -8.32 -19.76 3.14
CA PRO A 396 -9.13 -20.08 4.29
C PRO A 396 -8.98 -19.07 5.43
N GLN A 397 -10.11 -18.57 5.92
CA GLN A 397 -10.17 -17.63 7.05
C GLN A 397 -11.06 -18.17 8.17
N LEU A 398 -10.71 -17.81 9.40
CA LEU A 398 -11.49 -18.08 10.61
C LEU A 398 -12.02 -16.77 11.18
N ASN A 399 -13.29 -16.77 11.59
CA ASN A 399 -13.92 -15.62 12.23
C ASN A 399 -13.70 -15.68 13.74
N ILE A 400 -12.74 -14.90 14.23
CA ILE A 400 -12.34 -14.87 15.65
C ILE A 400 -13.20 -13.87 16.39
N GLN A 401 -13.88 -14.31 17.45
CA GLN A 401 -14.55 -13.45 18.41
C GLN A 401 -13.59 -13.09 19.55
N TYR A 402 -13.46 -11.81 19.87
CA TYR A 402 -12.51 -11.32 20.86
C TYR A 402 -13.00 -10.04 21.55
N ARG A 403 -12.33 -9.66 22.65
CA ARG A 403 -12.57 -8.46 23.47
C ARG A 403 -11.49 -7.41 23.18
N PRO A 404 -11.77 -6.39 22.36
CA PRO A 404 -10.81 -5.33 22.04
C PRO A 404 -10.28 -4.57 23.27
N ALA A 405 -11.14 -4.30 24.26
CA ALA A 405 -10.75 -3.56 25.47
C ALA A 405 -9.67 -4.31 26.29
N ALA A 406 -9.71 -5.64 26.30
CA ALA A 406 -8.71 -6.48 26.97
C ALA A 406 -7.31 -6.36 26.32
N LEU A 407 -7.22 -5.89 25.06
CA LEU A 407 -5.96 -5.67 24.36
C LEU A 407 -5.34 -4.30 24.65
N THR A 408 -6.13 -3.31 25.05
CA THR A 408 -5.69 -1.91 25.17
C THR A 408 -5.32 -1.50 26.58
N ALA A 409 -5.84 -2.18 27.62
CA ALA A 409 -5.77 -1.75 29.02
C ALA A 409 -6.31 -0.32 29.26
N PHE A 410 -7.05 0.24 28.30
CA PHE A 410 -7.61 1.60 28.33
C PHE A 410 -9.07 1.55 28.80
N SER A 411 -9.41 2.39 29.78
CA SER A 411 -10.77 2.57 30.27
C SER A 411 -11.34 3.89 29.77
N THR A 412 -12.55 3.86 29.23
CA THR A 412 -13.27 5.07 28.77
C THR A 412 -14.02 5.77 29.90
N LEU A 413 -13.94 5.27 31.14
CA LEU A 413 -14.60 5.82 32.32
C LEU A 413 -13.94 7.15 32.71
N GLY A 414 -14.60 8.28 32.38
CA GLY A 414 -14.14 9.63 32.72
C GLY A 414 -14.24 10.66 31.60
N GLU A 415 -14.41 10.24 30.34
CA GLU A 415 -14.46 11.16 29.19
C GLU A 415 -15.81 11.89 29.08
N PRO A 416 -15.91 13.13 28.56
CA PRO A 416 -17.19 13.84 28.42
C PRO A 416 -18.09 13.21 27.34
N GLU A 417 -19.39 13.13 27.60
CA GLU A 417 -20.37 12.65 26.62
C GLU A 417 -20.62 13.69 25.52
N ASN A 418 -20.70 13.23 24.27
CA ASN A 418 -21.02 14.07 23.13
C ASN A 418 -22.48 13.79 22.68
N PRO A 419 -23.39 14.78 22.75
CA PRO A 419 -24.81 14.60 22.42
C PRO A 419 -25.09 14.40 20.91
N ASP A 420 -24.20 14.82 20.01
CA ASP A 420 -24.48 14.94 18.56
C ASP A 420 -24.13 13.70 17.69
N TYR A 421 -24.03 12.48 18.25
CA TYR A 421 -23.49 11.34 17.48
C TYR A 421 -24.14 9.96 17.69
N ASP A 422 -23.94 9.11 16.68
CA ASP A 422 -24.48 7.76 16.40
C ASP A 422 -24.89 6.91 17.62
N GLU A 423 -26.20 6.65 17.73
CA GLU A 423 -26.83 5.92 18.84
C GLU A 423 -26.33 4.48 19.02
N ARG A 424 -25.75 3.88 17.97
CA ARG A 424 -25.25 2.48 18.00
C ARG A 424 -24.16 2.22 19.04
N TYR A 425 -23.50 3.28 19.53
CA TYR A 425 -22.43 3.19 20.53
C TYR A 425 -22.86 3.64 21.94
N LYS A 426 -24.13 4.02 22.14
CA LYS A 426 -24.65 4.53 23.42
C LYS A 426 -24.94 3.40 24.42
N GLU A 427 -25.31 2.20 23.98
CA GLU A 427 -25.95 1.19 24.85
C GLU A 427 -25.05 0.09 25.43
N LYS A 428 -23.79 -0.06 24.99
CA LYS A 428 -22.87 -1.08 25.57
C LYS A 428 -21.47 -0.53 25.78
N ASP A 429 -20.94 -0.69 26.99
CA ASP A 429 -19.60 -0.23 27.37
C ASP A 429 -18.49 -1.15 26.83
N GLU A 430 -18.81 -2.40 26.51
CA GLU A 430 -17.90 -3.38 25.92
C GLU A 430 -18.56 -4.05 24.71
N PHE A 431 -17.95 -3.94 23.52
CA PHE A 431 -18.39 -4.65 22.33
C PHE A 431 -17.40 -5.77 22.02
N ASP A 432 -17.84 -7.01 22.22
CA ASP A 432 -17.21 -8.17 21.58
C ASP A 432 -17.17 -7.94 20.07
N GLN A 433 -16.01 -8.15 19.48
CA GLN A 433 -15.80 -8.01 18.06
C GLN A 433 -15.56 -9.35 17.39
N THR A 434 -15.72 -9.34 16.07
CA THR A 434 -15.37 -10.47 15.22
C THR A 434 -14.47 -10.02 14.08
N GLU A 435 -13.35 -10.69 13.86
CA GLU A 435 -12.45 -10.40 12.73
C GLU A 435 -12.11 -11.69 11.97
N TRP A 436 -12.07 -11.58 10.63
CA TRP A 436 -11.67 -12.68 9.76
C TRP A 436 -10.16 -12.72 9.64
N MET A 437 -9.55 -13.72 10.28
CA MET A 437 -8.09 -13.93 10.28
C MET A 437 -7.69 -15.09 9.37
N PRO A 438 -6.49 -15.04 8.75
CA PRO A 438 -5.93 -16.19 8.03
C PRO A 438 -5.90 -17.42 8.93
N GLN A 439 -6.35 -18.56 8.40
CA GLN A 439 -6.39 -19.80 9.16
C GLN A 439 -4.99 -20.22 9.65
N SER A 440 -3.94 -20.05 8.84
CA SER A 440 -2.57 -20.43 9.20
C SER A 440 -2.07 -19.69 10.44
N LEU A 441 -2.34 -18.38 10.53
CA LEU A 441 -1.97 -17.56 11.69
C LEU A 441 -2.66 -18.08 12.95
N VAL A 442 -3.98 -18.28 12.89
CA VAL A 442 -4.77 -18.73 14.06
C VAL A 442 -4.39 -20.15 14.47
N ALA A 443 -4.22 -21.07 13.52
CA ALA A 443 -3.86 -22.45 13.83
C ALA A 443 -2.47 -22.55 14.47
N THR A 444 -1.55 -21.67 14.08
CA THR A 444 -0.19 -21.61 14.66
C THR A 444 -0.20 -20.98 16.05
N THR A 445 -0.96 -19.90 16.24
CA THR A 445 -0.95 -19.11 17.48
C THR A 445 -1.90 -19.64 18.56
N LEU A 446 -3.02 -20.24 18.17
CA LEU A 446 -4.10 -20.72 19.03
C LEU A 446 -4.48 -22.17 18.70
N PRO A 447 -3.55 -23.13 18.79
CA PRO A 447 -3.74 -24.51 18.31
C PRO A 447 -4.88 -25.25 19.03
N SER A 448 -4.98 -25.13 20.36
CA SER A 448 -6.04 -25.79 21.14
C SER A 448 -7.43 -25.30 20.75
N LEU A 449 -7.61 -23.98 20.65
CA LEU A 449 -8.88 -23.38 20.24
C LEU A 449 -9.26 -23.80 18.81
N TYR A 450 -8.28 -23.87 17.92
CA TYR A 450 -8.49 -24.33 16.55
C TYR A 450 -8.90 -25.81 16.49
N ALA A 451 -8.27 -26.67 17.29
CA ALA A 451 -8.61 -28.09 17.40
C ALA A 451 -10.06 -28.29 17.90
N ASP A 452 -10.44 -27.59 18.97
CA ASP A 452 -11.79 -27.64 19.54
C ASP A 452 -12.85 -27.20 18.52
N PHE A 453 -12.58 -26.10 17.80
CA PHE A 453 -13.44 -25.64 16.73
C PHE A 453 -13.60 -26.69 15.62
N ASN A 454 -12.52 -27.34 15.20
CA ASN A 454 -12.57 -28.39 14.16
C ASN A 454 -13.39 -29.61 14.61
N ILE A 455 -13.25 -30.04 15.86
CA ILE A 455 -14.04 -31.15 16.42
C ILE A 455 -15.53 -30.81 16.39
N GLY A 456 -15.90 -29.61 16.88
CA GLY A 456 -17.28 -29.14 16.90
C GLY A 456 -17.86 -28.94 15.50
N TYR A 457 -17.08 -28.37 14.58
CA TYR A 457 -17.48 -28.12 13.20
C TYR A 457 -17.69 -29.43 12.42
N GLY A 458 -16.84 -30.44 12.65
CA GLY A 458 -16.99 -31.78 12.08
C GLY A 458 -18.28 -32.48 12.53
N LYS A 459 -18.65 -32.35 13.82
CA LYS A 459 -19.92 -32.87 14.36
C LYS A 459 -21.13 -32.18 13.72
N LYS A 460 -21.10 -30.83 13.58
CA LYS A 460 -22.17 -30.07 12.90
C LYS A 460 -22.32 -30.47 11.43
N ARG A 461 -21.23 -30.60 10.67
CA ARG A 461 -21.31 -31.05 9.25
C ARG A 461 -21.85 -32.47 9.12
N LYS A 462 -21.47 -33.40 10.01
CA LYS A 462 -22.04 -34.76 10.02
C LYS A 462 -23.55 -34.73 10.29
N ALA A 463 -24.01 -33.91 11.24
CA ALA A 463 -25.43 -33.73 11.54
C ALA A 463 -26.22 -33.04 10.41
N THR A 464 -25.65 -32.01 9.77
CA THR A 464 -26.29 -31.35 8.61
C THR A 464 -26.37 -32.30 7.41
N ARG A 465 -25.33 -33.12 7.19
CA ARG A 465 -25.28 -34.10 6.10
C ARG A 465 -26.21 -35.30 6.37
N SER A 466 -26.39 -35.72 7.63
CA SER A 466 -27.41 -36.72 7.98
C SER A 466 -28.82 -36.17 7.79
N ASN A 467 -29.07 -34.90 8.15
CA ASN A 467 -30.36 -34.25 7.96
C ASN A 467 -30.70 -33.99 6.48
N SER A 468 -29.72 -33.68 5.64
CA SER A 468 -29.94 -33.55 4.19
C SER A 468 -30.23 -34.90 3.53
N VAL A 469 -29.58 -35.98 3.99
CA VAL A 469 -29.84 -37.35 3.50
C VAL A 469 -31.19 -37.86 3.99
N SER A 470 -31.60 -37.57 5.22
CA SER A 470 -32.94 -37.93 5.72
C SER A 470 -34.05 -37.16 4.99
N ASN A 471 -33.85 -35.87 4.71
CA ASN A 471 -34.81 -35.07 3.94
C ASN A 471 -34.88 -35.52 2.47
N ALA A 472 -33.76 -35.90 1.84
CA ALA A 472 -33.74 -36.47 0.50
C ALA A 472 -34.40 -37.86 0.43
N LYS A 473 -34.32 -38.68 1.50
CA LYS A 473 -35.06 -39.94 1.60
C LYS A 473 -36.56 -39.72 1.82
N ARG A 474 -36.95 -38.70 2.59
CA ARG A 474 -38.35 -38.35 2.84
C ARG A 474 -39.05 -37.75 1.60
N ALA A 475 -38.31 -37.03 0.75
CA ALA A 475 -38.81 -36.50 -0.53
C ALA A 475 -38.97 -37.55 -1.64
N LYS A 476 -38.43 -38.78 -1.47
CA LYS A 476 -38.62 -39.91 -2.40
C LYS A 476 -39.77 -40.85 -2.00
N LEU A 477 -40.51 -40.52 -0.94
CA LEU A 477 -41.65 -41.28 -0.43
C LEU A 477 -42.91 -40.38 -0.40
N THR A 478 -43.37 -39.96 -1.58
CA THR A 478 -44.71 -39.40 -1.77
C THR A 478 -45.34 -40.11 -2.99
N PRO A 479 -46.56 -40.68 -2.88
CA PRO A 479 -47.18 -41.41 -3.99
C PRO A 479 -47.67 -40.48 -5.10
N ASP A 480 -47.66 -41.01 -6.32
CA ASP A 480 -48.04 -40.40 -7.59
C ASP A 480 -49.34 -39.58 -7.55
N THR A 481 -49.31 -38.41 -8.18
CA THR A 481 -50.49 -37.59 -8.49
C THR A 481 -50.92 -37.89 -9.94
N PRO A 482 -52.21 -38.16 -10.25
CA PRO A 482 -52.63 -38.50 -11.61
C PRO A 482 -52.68 -37.25 -12.53
N PRO A 483 -52.66 -37.44 -13.87
CA PRO A 483 -52.50 -36.35 -14.83
C PRO A 483 -53.78 -35.50 -14.99
N PRO A 484 -53.65 -34.24 -15.44
CA PRO A 484 -54.79 -33.33 -15.54
C PRO A 484 -55.67 -33.63 -16.76
N ALA A 485 -56.99 -33.54 -16.55
CA ALA A 485 -58.01 -33.66 -17.59
C ALA A 485 -58.12 -32.39 -18.44
N GLU A 486 -58.32 -32.57 -19.74
CA GLU A 486 -58.54 -31.55 -20.75
C GLU A 486 -59.82 -30.73 -20.47
N ALA A 487 -59.72 -29.40 -20.56
CA ALA A 487 -60.87 -28.50 -20.50
C ALA A 487 -61.18 -27.93 -21.89
N SER A 488 -62.32 -28.36 -22.43
CA SER A 488 -62.95 -27.87 -23.65
C SER A 488 -63.69 -26.54 -23.46
N LEU A 489 -63.66 -25.71 -24.50
CA LEU A 489 -64.37 -24.45 -24.68
C LEU A 489 -65.90 -24.55 -24.54
N SER A 490 -66.54 -23.54 -23.90
CA SER A 490 -67.79 -22.96 -24.40
C SER A 490 -68.13 -21.59 -23.76
N THR A 491 -68.20 -20.58 -24.63
CA THR A 491 -69.05 -19.37 -24.71
C THR A 491 -70.19 -19.17 -23.69
N SER A 492 -70.36 -17.94 -23.16
CA SER A 492 -71.53 -17.02 -23.34
C SER A 492 -71.58 -15.88 -22.28
N ILE A 493 -71.27 -14.61 -22.62
CA ILE A 493 -72.13 -13.39 -22.73
C ILE A 493 -73.00 -12.97 -21.50
N ILE A 494 -73.00 -11.63 -21.25
CA ILE A 494 -74.00 -10.70 -20.64
C ILE A 494 -73.71 -10.40 -19.14
N LYS A 495 -73.48 -9.16 -18.66
CA LYS A 495 -73.76 -7.79 -19.13
C LYS A 495 -72.70 -6.82 -18.59
#